data_AF-A0AAJ4B9L3-F1
#
_entry.id   AF-A0AAJ4B9L3-F1
#
_cell.length_a   1.000
_cell.length_b   1.000
_cell.length_c   1.000
_cell.angle_alpha   90.00
_cell.angle_beta   90.00
_cell.angle_gamma   90.00
#
_symmetry.space_group_name_H-M   'P 1'
#
loop_
_entity.id
_entity.type
_entity.pdbx_description
1 polymer ?
#
loop_
_entity_poly.entity_id
_entity_poly.type
_entity_poly.pdbx_seq_one_letter_code
_entity_poly.pdbx_strand_id
1 'polypeptide(L)'
;MRLHSISSTAVALSTATALITISILSTIVALSNAWFVLNENQIMYLYSTSAQVIAAVYGLTLTGYLFFRSELLREARNDETRAVSIEKVEGRYLKQLVVITLLVGLTIILTNLVIVQEGAKSTLLLTALMNTAQTSFAISFAAISIFVLDVVTPHNVEAASQAIQNEIDPGHSLQDTEGSLENFLRTYNEIERILVEATGSLKPFIEALEWSPKYKRTSNTRLAEMLWRGRKIKHHLFAQLKDLITLRNAIIHGAEPVVSREMVDKSQAVLLELREALQIPTFSENAETPYYL
;
A
#
# COMPACT_ATOMS: atom_id res chain seq x y z
N MET A 1 -4.64 18.21 -2.68
CA MET A 1 -3.90 17.82 -1.46
C MET A 1 -3.59 16.33 -1.59
N ARG A 2 -2.33 15.93 -1.79
CA ARG A 2 -1.96 14.53 -2.10
C ARG A 2 -2.10 13.66 -0.83
N LEU A 3 -3.23 12.96 -0.67
CA LEU A 3 -3.47 12.04 0.46
C LEU A 3 -2.45 10.87 0.53
N HIS A 4 -1.68 10.65 -0.54
CA HIS A 4 -0.74 9.52 -0.67
C HIS A 4 0.46 9.50 0.29
N SER A 5 0.80 10.61 0.94
CA SER A 5 1.98 10.70 1.80
C SER A 5 1.71 10.50 3.30
N ILE A 6 0.44 10.43 3.71
CA ILE A 6 0.09 10.41 5.13
C ILE A 6 0.14 8.96 5.62
N SER A 7 1.03 8.68 6.57
CA SER A 7 1.12 7.36 7.19
C SER A 7 -0.20 7.00 7.86
N SER A 8 -0.59 5.72 7.84
CA SER A 8 -1.80 5.24 8.52
C SER A 8 -1.80 5.59 10.03
N THR A 9 -0.62 5.69 10.63
CA THR A 9 -0.42 6.11 12.02
C THR A 9 -0.71 7.60 12.22
N ALA A 10 -0.31 8.46 11.29
CA ALA A 10 -0.62 9.89 11.34
C ALA A 10 -2.13 10.12 11.16
N VAL A 11 -2.80 9.38 10.28
CA VAL A 11 -4.26 9.43 10.13
C VAL A 11 -4.96 9.00 11.42
N ALA A 12 -4.51 7.91 12.05
CA ALA A 12 -5.09 7.46 13.32
C ALA A 12 -4.91 8.52 14.42
N LEU A 13 -3.72 9.11 14.54
CA LEU A 13 -3.42 10.12 15.54
C LEU A 13 -4.19 11.42 15.30
N SER A 14 -4.30 11.88 14.05
CA SER A 14 -5.07 13.07 13.70
C SER A 14 -6.55 12.87 13.98
N THR A 15 -7.08 11.68 13.69
CA THR A 15 -8.48 11.33 13.95
C THR A 15 -8.78 11.27 15.45
N ALA A 16 -7.90 10.65 16.24
CA ALA A 16 -8.03 10.61 17.69
C ALA A 16 -7.94 12.01 18.33
N THR A 17 -7.00 12.83 17.86
CA THR A 17 -6.85 14.22 18.32
C THR A 17 -8.08 15.05 17.97
N ALA A 18 -8.59 14.95 16.74
CA ALA A 18 -9.83 15.60 16.32
C ALA A 18 -11.02 15.18 17.19
N LEU A 19 -11.17 13.86 17.45
CA LEU A 19 -12.22 13.35 18.32
C LEU A 19 -12.16 13.97 19.72
N ILE A 20 -11.00 13.97 20.36
CA ILE A 20 -10.84 14.51 21.72
C ILE A 20 -11.12 16.01 21.74
N THR A 21 -10.49 16.77 20.85
CA THR A 21 -10.61 18.24 20.80
C THR A 21 -12.04 18.69 20.51
N ILE A 22 -12.71 18.12 19.50
CA ILE A 22 -14.08 18.47 19.14
C ILE A 22 -15.07 18.02 20.23
N SER A 23 -14.86 16.86 20.85
CA SER A 23 -15.74 16.39 21.94
C SER A 23 -15.63 17.29 23.19
N ILE A 24 -14.42 17.71 23.56
CA ILE A 24 -14.22 18.64 24.68
C ILE A 24 -14.85 19.99 24.36
N LEU A 25 -14.56 20.55 23.18
CA LEU A 25 -15.07 21.86 22.79
C LEU A 25 -16.61 21.87 22.72
N SER A 26 -17.22 20.87 22.09
CA SER A 26 -18.67 20.74 22.02
C SER A 26 -19.31 20.57 23.40
N THR A 27 -18.68 19.83 24.31
CA THR A 27 -19.15 19.70 25.70
C THR A 27 -19.07 21.03 26.45
N ILE A 28 -17.98 21.79 26.31
CA ILE A 28 -17.85 23.13 26.93
C ILE A 28 -18.93 24.09 26.41
N VAL A 29 -19.18 24.08 25.10
CA VAL A 29 -20.25 24.88 24.50
C VAL A 29 -21.61 24.44 25.05
N ALA A 30 -21.87 23.13 25.15
CA ALA A 30 -23.12 22.61 25.69
C ALA A 30 -23.37 22.99 27.16
N LEU A 31 -22.31 23.05 27.99
CA LEU A 31 -22.42 23.45 29.41
C LEU A 31 -22.58 24.96 29.61
N SER A 32 -22.08 25.78 28.69
CA SER A 32 -22.15 27.25 28.79
C SER A 32 -23.40 27.82 28.16
N ASN A 33 -23.71 27.42 26.92
CA ASN A 33 -24.92 27.80 26.21
C ASN A 33 -25.25 26.75 25.13
N ALA A 34 -26.05 25.75 25.49
CA ALA A 34 -26.45 24.68 24.59
C ALA A 34 -27.20 25.23 23.38
N TRP A 35 -26.67 24.95 22.18
CA TRP A 35 -27.35 25.30 20.92
C TRP A 35 -28.62 24.49 20.70
N PHE A 36 -28.65 23.25 21.19
CA PHE A 36 -29.79 22.34 21.06
C PHE A 36 -30.07 21.69 22.41
N VAL A 37 -31.34 21.72 22.80
CA VAL A 37 -31.85 20.99 23.97
C VAL A 37 -32.78 19.92 23.43
N LEU A 38 -32.45 18.66 23.70
CA LEU A 38 -33.20 17.50 23.22
C LEU A 38 -34.06 16.94 24.35
N ASN A 39 -35.24 16.44 24.01
CA ASN A 39 -36.04 15.63 24.92
C ASN A 39 -35.66 14.14 24.83
N GLU A 40 -36.14 13.35 25.79
CA GLU A 40 -35.86 11.90 25.91
C GLU A 40 -36.11 11.14 24.59
N ASN A 41 -37.26 11.36 23.96
CA ASN A 41 -37.60 10.70 22.70
C ASN A 41 -36.62 11.07 21.59
N GLN A 42 -36.25 12.35 21.47
CA GLN A 42 -35.28 12.82 20.48
C GLN A 42 -33.90 12.21 20.71
N ILE A 43 -33.48 12.07 21.97
CA ILE A 43 -32.22 11.40 22.33
C ILE A 43 -32.29 9.93 21.87
N MET A 44 -33.32 9.18 22.25
CA MET A 44 -33.45 7.77 21.86
C MET A 44 -33.44 7.58 20.33
N TYR A 45 -34.20 8.40 19.59
CA TYR A 45 -34.22 8.32 18.13
C TYR A 45 -32.87 8.68 17.51
N LEU A 46 -32.26 9.80 17.92
CA LEU A 46 -31.01 10.27 17.34
C LEU A 46 -29.88 9.25 17.49
N TYR A 47 -29.67 8.72 18.70
CA TYR A 47 -28.57 7.79 18.96
C TYR A 47 -28.82 6.40 18.37
N SER A 48 -30.08 5.93 18.35
CA SER A 48 -30.43 4.67 17.68
C SER A 48 -30.23 4.76 16.17
N THR A 49 -30.73 5.82 15.53
CA THR A 49 -30.53 6.03 14.08
C THR A 49 -29.06 6.25 13.73
N SER A 50 -28.29 6.98 14.56
CA SER A 50 -26.85 7.16 14.35
C SER A 50 -26.11 5.81 14.30
N ALA A 51 -26.40 4.90 15.24
CA ALA A 51 -25.82 3.56 15.29
C ALA A 51 -26.18 2.72 14.05
N GLN A 52 -27.45 2.78 13.62
CA GLN A 52 -27.92 2.03 12.45
C GLN A 52 -27.29 2.55 11.16
N VAL A 53 -27.26 3.87 10.95
CA VAL A 53 -26.68 4.49 9.76
C VAL A 53 -25.19 4.18 9.66
N ILE A 54 -24.43 4.34 10.76
CA ILE A 54 -22.99 4.09 10.71
C ILE A 54 -22.66 2.61 10.47
N ALA A 55 -23.43 1.70 11.07
CA ALA A 55 -23.28 0.26 10.83
C ALA A 55 -23.60 -0.12 9.38
N ALA A 56 -24.67 0.44 8.80
CA ALA A 56 -25.07 0.18 7.42
C ALA A 56 -24.00 0.68 6.41
N VAL A 57 -23.56 1.93 6.56
CA VAL A 57 -22.54 2.52 5.68
C VAL A 57 -21.20 1.78 5.82
N TYR A 58 -20.83 1.38 7.04
CA TYR A 58 -19.64 0.55 7.26
C TYR A 58 -19.76 -0.84 6.59
N GLY A 59 -20.91 -1.51 6.70
CA GLY A 59 -21.13 -2.80 6.04
C GLY A 59 -21.00 -2.74 4.51
N LEU A 60 -21.54 -1.68 3.90
CA LEU A 60 -21.36 -1.41 2.47
C LEU A 60 -19.89 -1.16 2.11
N THR A 61 -19.19 -0.38 2.94
CA THR A 61 -17.77 -0.05 2.74
C THR A 61 -16.89 -1.28 2.81
N LEU A 62 -17.11 -2.15 3.81
CA LEU A 62 -16.40 -3.43 3.94
C LEU A 62 -16.64 -4.32 2.72
N THR A 63 -17.88 -4.41 2.26
CA THR A 63 -18.24 -5.20 1.08
C THR A 63 -17.54 -4.65 -0.17
N GLY A 64 -17.60 -3.33 -0.40
CA GLY A 64 -16.93 -2.68 -1.52
C GLY A 64 -15.41 -2.89 -1.50
N TYR A 65 -14.79 -2.79 -0.32
CA TYR A 65 -13.37 -3.07 -0.15
C TYR A 65 -13.00 -4.52 -0.50
N LEU A 66 -13.81 -5.52 -0.09
CA LEU A 66 -13.55 -6.92 -0.42
C LEU A 66 -13.58 -7.16 -1.94
N PHE A 67 -14.54 -6.55 -2.65
CA PHE A 67 -14.58 -6.60 -4.11
C PHE A 67 -13.35 -5.95 -4.74
N PHE A 68 -13.02 -4.72 -4.32
CA PHE A 68 -11.86 -4.00 -4.82
C PHE A 68 -10.55 -4.77 -4.59
N ARG A 69 -10.38 -5.35 -3.40
CA ARG A 69 -9.22 -6.20 -3.07
C ARG A 69 -9.14 -7.41 -3.98
N SER A 70 -10.27 -8.07 -4.26
CA SER A 70 -10.28 -9.22 -5.17
C SER A 70 -9.85 -8.84 -6.59
N GLU A 71 -10.21 -7.63 -7.04
CA GLU A 71 -9.81 -7.08 -8.33
C GLU A 71 -8.32 -6.76 -8.37
N LEU A 72 -7.80 -6.10 -7.33
CA LEU A 72 -6.37 -5.84 -7.17
C LEU A 72 -5.55 -7.13 -7.19
N LEU A 73 -5.98 -8.16 -6.45
CA LEU A 73 -5.32 -9.47 -6.44
C LEU A 73 -5.41 -10.18 -7.80
N ARG A 74 -6.45 -9.93 -8.58
CA ARG A 74 -6.56 -10.42 -9.96
C ARG A 74 -5.55 -9.71 -10.86
N GLU A 75 -5.43 -8.40 -10.73
CA GLU A 75 -4.47 -7.60 -11.50
C GLU A 75 -3.03 -7.96 -11.17
N ALA A 76 -2.68 -8.10 -9.88
CA ALA A 76 -1.36 -8.56 -9.42
C ALA A 76 -0.99 -9.95 -9.94
N ARG A 77 -1.99 -10.83 -10.16
CA ARG A 77 -1.78 -12.17 -10.71
C ARG A 77 -1.56 -12.16 -12.22
N ASN A 78 -2.20 -11.21 -12.92
CA ASN A 78 -2.06 -11.07 -14.36
C ASN A 78 -0.76 -10.35 -14.74
N ASP A 79 -0.27 -9.45 -13.87
CA ASP A 79 0.97 -8.71 -14.05
C ASP A 79 1.81 -8.74 -12.76
N GLU A 80 2.78 -9.67 -12.74
CA GLU A 80 3.66 -9.88 -11.60
C GLU A 80 4.55 -8.67 -11.28
N THR A 81 4.74 -7.76 -12.25
CA THR A 81 5.51 -6.53 -12.04
C THR A 81 4.78 -5.53 -11.15
N ARG A 82 3.44 -5.54 -11.18
CA ARG A 82 2.58 -4.68 -10.34
C ARG A 82 2.31 -5.26 -8.96
N ALA A 83 2.65 -6.52 -8.72
CA ALA A 83 2.32 -7.23 -7.49
C ALA A 83 2.82 -6.51 -6.23
N VAL A 84 4.05 -5.97 -6.25
CA VAL A 84 4.65 -5.26 -5.10
C VAL A 84 3.93 -3.94 -4.82
N SER A 85 3.62 -3.15 -5.86
CA SER A 85 2.87 -1.89 -5.72
C SER A 85 1.46 -2.15 -5.20
N ILE A 86 0.80 -3.20 -5.71
CA ILE A 86 -0.54 -3.61 -5.30
C ILE A 86 -0.56 -4.09 -3.84
N GLU A 87 0.41 -4.89 -3.42
CA GLU A 87 0.54 -5.36 -2.03
C GLU A 87 0.71 -4.18 -1.04
N LYS A 88 1.49 -3.16 -1.41
CA LYS A 88 1.66 -1.93 -0.61
C LYS A 88 0.35 -1.15 -0.48
N VAL A 89 -0.43 -1.04 -1.57
CA VAL A 89 -1.74 -0.39 -1.58
C VAL A 89 -2.77 -1.17 -0.75
N GLU A 90 -2.83 -2.49 -0.90
CA GLU A 90 -3.69 -3.38 -0.11
C GLU A 90 -3.40 -3.24 1.38
N GLY A 91 -2.12 -3.34 1.77
CA GLY A 91 -1.72 -3.21 3.17
C GLY A 91 -2.07 -1.85 3.78
N ARG A 92 -2.01 -0.77 3.00
CA ARG A 92 -2.43 0.57 3.44
C ARG A 92 -3.93 0.63 3.69
N TYR A 93 -4.75 0.14 2.76
CA TYR A 93 -6.20 0.16 2.89
C TYR A 93 -6.70 -0.74 4.01
N LEU A 94 -6.07 -1.89 4.21
CA LEU A 94 -6.39 -2.75 5.35
C LEU A 94 -6.16 -2.02 6.68
N LYS A 95 -5.03 -1.32 6.83
CA LYS A 95 -4.73 -0.54 8.05
C LYS A 95 -5.74 0.59 8.28
N GLN A 96 -6.09 1.35 7.23
CA GLN A 96 -7.10 2.39 7.33
C GLN A 96 -8.48 1.81 7.69
N LEU A 97 -8.85 0.69 7.08
CA LEU A 97 -10.11 0.00 7.36
C LEU A 97 -10.18 -0.45 8.82
N VAL A 98 -9.10 -1.00 9.39
CA VAL A 98 -9.03 -1.37 10.82
C VAL A 98 -9.28 -0.16 11.73
N VAL A 99 -8.69 1.00 11.41
CA VAL A 99 -8.95 2.24 12.18
C VAL A 99 -10.42 2.63 12.11
N ILE A 100 -11.03 2.57 10.93
CA ILE A 100 -12.46 2.84 10.74
C ILE A 100 -13.31 1.84 11.53
N THR A 101 -12.99 0.54 11.49
CA THR A 101 -13.71 -0.50 12.25
C THR A 101 -13.72 -0.20 13.74
N LEU A 102 -12.56 0.18 14.32
CA LEU A 102 -12.46 0.53 15.73
C LEU A 102 -13.28 1.78 16.06
N LEU A 103 -13.25 2.78 15.20
CA LEU A 103 -13.98 4.03 15.39
C LEU A 103 -15.51 3.84 15.28
N VAL A 104 -15.97 3.03 14.33
CA VAL A 104 -17.38 2.64 14.20
C VAL A 104 -17.83 1.84 15.41
N GLY A 105 -17.03 0.86 15.85
CA GLY A 105 -17.31 0.07 17.06
C GLY A 105 -17.41 0.96 18.30
N LEU A 106 -16.48 1.90 18.48
CA LEU A 106 -16.52 2.90 19.54
C LEU A 106 -17.79 3.75 19.45
N THR A 107 -18.16 4.22 18.26
CA THR A 107 -19.37 5.02 18.04
C THR A 107 -20.61 4.26 18.47
N ILE A 108 -20.75 3.00 18.06
CA ILE A 108 -21.89 2.15 18.46
C ILE A 108 -21.95 1.96 19.97
N ILE A 109 -20.81 1.75 20.63
CA ILE A 109 -20.75 1.63 22.09
C ILE A 109 -21.19 2.94 22.75
N LEU A 110 -20.66 4.09 22.29
CA LEU A 110 -21.01 5.41 22.81
C LEU A 110 -22.50 5.73 22.63
N THR A 111 -23.07 5.47 21.45
CA THR A 111 -24.50 5.70 21.19
C THR A 111 -25.39 4.85 22.10
N ASN A 112 -25.02 3.60 22.35
CA ASN A 112 -25.75 2.75 23.29
C ASN A 112 -25.59 3.23 24.73
N LEU A 113 -24.40 3.69 25.12
CA LEU A 113 -24.15 4.21 26.46
C LEU A 113 -24.97 5.48 26.72
N VAL A 114 -25.18 6.35 25.71
CA VAL A 114 -26.08 7.51 25.84
C VAL A 114 -27.50 7.06 26.17
N ILE A 115 -28.02 6.06 25.44
CA ILE A 115 -29.38 5.54 25.67
C ILE A 115 -29.51 4.96 27.08
N VAL A 116 -28.51 4.22 27.56
CA VAL A 116 -28.49 3.68 28.92
C VAL A 116 -28.43 4.79 29.96
N GLN A 117 -27.61 5.82 29.72
CA GLN A 117 -27.37 6.91 30.65
C GLN A 117 -28.54 7.90 30.73
N GLU A 118 -29.37 8.02 29.70
CA GLU A 118 -30.61 8.81 29.73
C GLU A 118 -31.51 8.37 30.91
N GLY A 119 -31.55 7.07 31.22
CA GLY A 119 -32.28 6.55 32.36
C GLY A 119 -31.68 6.92 33.74
N ALA A 120 -30.47 7.48 33.78
CA ALA A 120 -29.76 7.83 34.99
C ALA A 120 -29.67 9.36 35.19
N LYS A 121 -29.92 9.83 36.42
CA LYS A 121 -30.10 11.26 36.78
C LYS A 121 -28.86 12.18 36.63
N SER A 122 -27.76 11.73 36.03
CA SER A 122 -26.52 12.53 35.92
C SER A 122 -26.50 13.38 34.64
N THR A 123 -26.86 14.66 34.78
CA THR A 123 -26.97 15.61 33.66
C THR A 123 -25.61 15.92 33.00
N LEU A 124 -24.53 16.02 33.78
CA LEU A 124 -23.19 16.36 33.24
C LEU A 124 -22.60 15.21 32.42
N LEU A 125 -22.67 13.98 32.96
CA LEU A 125 -22.16 12.80 32.26
C LEU A 125 -22.94 12.56 30.97
N LEU A 126 -24.27 12.67 31.02
CA LEU A 126 -25.13 12.57 29.85
C LEU A 126 -24.75 13.60 28.78
N THR A 127 -24.60 14.87 29.16
CA THR A 127 -24.22 15.95 28.23
C THR A 127 -22.86 15.68 27.56
N ALA A 128 -21.86 15.28 28.35
CA ALA A 128 -20.53 14.96 27.82
C ALA A 128 -20.57 13.76 26.87
N LEU A 129 -21.32 12.72 27.25
CA LEU A 129 -21.43 11.49 26.48
C LEU A 129 -22.19 11.70 25.17
N MET A 130 -23.27 12.49 25.19
CA MET A 130 -24.03 12.90 24.01
C MET A 130 -23.13 13.58 22.97
N ASN A 131 -22.39 14.61 23.39
CA ASN A 131 -21.49 15.35 22.51
C ASN A 131 -20.35 14.47 21.98
N THR A 132 -19.79 13.60 22.82
CA THR A 132 -18.73 12.67 22.42
C THR A 132 -19.24 11.64 21.41
N ALA A 133 -20.43 11.08 21.63
CA ALA A 133 -21.05 10.11 20.73
C ALA A 133 -21.36 10.72 19.35
N GLN A 134 -21.94 11.93 19.30
CA GLN A 134 -22.23 12.62 18.03
C GLN A 134 -20.96 13.07 17.30
N THR A 135 -19.94 13.50 18.04
CA THR A 135 -18.62 13.80 17.45
C THR A 135 -18.01 12.53 16.85
N SER A 136 -18.05 11.41 17.57
CA SER A 136 -17.57 10.12 17.07
C SER A 136 -18.32 9.68 15.81
N PHE A 137 -19.64 9.86 15.76
CA PHE A 137 -20.45 9.59 14.57
C PHE A 137 -20.00 10.43 13.37
N ALA A 138 -19.89 11.75 13.53
CA ALA A 138 -19.50 12.66 12.46
C ALA A 138 -18.10 12.34 11.90
N ILE A 139 -17.14 12.09 12.79
CA ILE A 139 -15.77 11.74 12.40
C ILE A 139 -15.73 10.36 11.73
N SER A 140 -16.47 9.36 12.24
CA SER A 140 -16.58 8.05 11.59
C SER A 140 -17.14 8.15 10.18
N PHE A 141 -18.21 8.93 10.01
CA PHE A 141 -18.86 9.12 8.72
C PHE A 141 -17.93 9.81 7.72
N ALA A 142 -17.21 10.84 8.17
CA ALA A 142 -16.20 11.53 7.35
C ALA A 142 -15.04 10.60 6.98
N ALA A 143 -14.53 9.80 7.94
CA ALA A 143 -13.44 8.85 7.71
C ALA A 143 -13.83 7.78 6.68
N ILE A 144 -15.05 7.23 6.76
CA ILE A 144 -15.58 6.30 5.76
C ILE A 144 -15.67 6.99 4.39
N SER A 145 -16.22 8.20 4.34
CA SER A 145 -16.38 8.94 3.08
C SER A 145 -15.03 9.19 2.39
N ILE A 146 -14.02 9.61 3.16
CA ILE A 146 -12.65 9.82 2.65
C ILE A 146 -12.04 8.51 2.18
N PHE A 147 -12.21 7.43 2.94
CA PHE A 147 -11.71 6.10 2.55
C PHE A 147 -12.33 5.61 1.25
N VAL A 148 -13.64 5.76 1.08
CA VAL A 148 -14.32 5.39 -0.18
C VAL A 148 -13.76 6.18 -1.35
N LEU A 149 -13.57 7.50 -1.21
CA LEU A 149 -12.95 8.32 -2.25
C LEU A 149 -11.50 7.89 -2.56
N ASP A 150 -10.72 7.57 -1.53
CA ASP A 150 -9.32 7.13 -1.69
C ASP A 150 -9.27 5.79 -2.45
N VAL A 151 -10.11 4.82 -2.06
CA VAL A 151 -10.17 3.50 -2.72
C VAL A 151 -10.61 3.59 -4.18
N VAL A 152 -11.56 4.47 -4.51
CA VAL A 152 -12.10 4.61 -5.88
C VAL A 152 -11.13 5.35 -6.81
N THR A 153 -10.19 6.13 -6.29
CA THR A 153 -9.30 6.95 -7.14
C THR A 153 -8.26 6.09 -7.88
N PRO A 154 -8.13 6.20 -9.22
CA PRO A 154 -7.27 5.32 -10.02
C PRO A 154 -5.75 5.54 -9.85
N HIS A 155 -5.30 6.67 -9.28
CA HIS A 155 -3.87 7.05 -9.19
C HIS A 155 -3.10 6.40 -8.03
N ASN A 156 -3.73 5.51 -7.26
CA ASN A 156 -3.14 4.92 -6.06
C ASN A 156 -1.93 4.03 -6.36
N VAL A 157 -1.94 3.36 -7.51
CA VAL A 157 -0.88 2.43 -7.95
C VAL A 157 0.32 3.21 -8.50
N GLU A 158 0.10 4.32 -9.20
CA GLU A 158 1.17 5.23 -9.64
C GLU A 158 1.88 5.85 -8.45
N ALA A 159 1.13 6.35 -7.46
CA ALA A 159 1.72 6.90 -6.23
C ALA A 159 2.50 5.85 -5.42
N ALA A 160 2.03 4.59 -5.39
CA ALA A 160 2.78 3.49 -4.77
C ALA A 160 4.08 3.19 -5.53
N SER A 161 4.05 3.23 -6.86
CA SER A 161 5.21 3.02 -7.73
C SER A 161 6.22 4.15 -7.58
N GLN A 162 5.78 5.41 -7.50
CA GLN A 162 6.64 6.56 -7.19
C GLN A 162 7.27 6.44 -5.79
N ALA A 163 6.51 6.01 -4.79
CA ALA A 163 7.06 5.80 -3.44
C ALA A 163 8.15 4.72 -3.42
N ILE A 164 8.02 3.67 -4.23
CA ILE A 164 9.04 2.63 -4.39
C ILE A 164 10.28 3.21 -5.11
N GLN A 165 10.10 3.99 -6.17
CA GLN A 165 11.20 4.66 -6.86
C GLN A 165 11.97 5.60 -5.92
N ASN A 166 11.28 6.40 -5.11
CA ASN A 166 11.91 7.29 -4.13
C ASN A 166 12.69 6.55 -3.04
N GLU A 167 12.25 5.35 -2.67
CA GLU A 167 12.89 4.53 -1.63
C GLU A 167 14.19 3.88 -2.15
N ILE A 168 14.18 3.41 -3.40
CA ILE A 168 15.30 2.69 -4.02
C ILE A 168 16.28 3.64 -4.73
N ASP A 169 15.76 4.71 -5.32
CA ASP A 169 16.50 5.73 -6.07
C ASP A 169 16.10 7.14 -5.62
N PRO A 170 16.49 7.59 -4.42
CA PRO A 170 16.14 8.92 -3.91
C PRO A 170 16.71 10.06 -4.77
N GLY A 171 17.77 9.80 -5.55
CA GLY A 171 18.47 10.78 -6.39
C GLY A 171 17.85 11.03 -7.77
N HIS A 172 16.85 10.24 -8.19
CA HIS A 172 16.23 10.37 -9.53
C HIS A 172 15.60 11.74 -9.83
N SER A 173 15.25 12.52 -8.79
CA SER A 173 14.58 13.83 -8.93
C SER A 173 15.53 15.03 -8.97
N LEU A 174 16.84 14.79 -8.85
CA LEU A 174 17.87 15.82 -9.00
C LEU A 174 18.34 15.84 -10.47
N GLN A 175 18.04 16.93 -11.18
CA GLN A 175 18.32 17.10 -12.62
C GLN A 175 19.80 16.86 -13.01
N ASP A 176 20.75 17.10 -12.09
CA ASP A 176 22.18 16.90 -12.34
C ASP A 176 22.66 15.44 -12.22
N THR A 177 21.80 14.54 -11.74
CA THR A 177 22.12 13.12 -11.56
C THR A 177 21.31 12.20 -12.45
N GLU A 178 20.62 12.70 -13.49
CA GLU A 178 19.91 11.83 -14.44
C GLU A 178 20.91 10.91 -15.17
N GLY A 179 20.68 9.61 -15.01
CA GLY A 179 21.36 8.53 -15.70
C GLY A 179 20.58 8.11 -16.95
N SER A 180 21.23 7.41 -17.87
CA SER A 180 20.56 6.88 -19.06
C SER A 180 19.63 5.73 -18.69
N LEU A 181 18.31 5.97 -18.77
CA LEU A 181 17.30 4.92 -18.63
C LEU A 181 17.54 3.77 -19.61
N GLU A 182 17.95 4.09 -20.85
CA GLU A 182 18.28 3.08 -21.85
C GLU A 182 19.40 2.15 -21.38
N ASN A 183 20.47 2.71 -20.80
CA ASN A 183 21.57 1.92 -20.25
C ASN A 183 21.11 1.05 -19.10
N PHE A 184 20.33 1.61 -18.16
CA PHE A 184 19.74 0.84 -17.06
C PHE A 184 18.89 -0.33 -17.57
N LEU A 185 17.99 -0.08 -18.51
CA LEU A 185 17.12 -1.12 -19.08
C LEU A 185 17.92 -2.17 -19.85
N ARG A 186 18.97 -1.77 -20.58
CA ARG A 186 19.86 -2.70 -21.29
C ARG A 186 20.60 -3.61 -20.30
N THR A 187 21.19 -3.03 -19.25
CA THR A 187 21.86 -3.78 -18.18
C THR A 187 20.90 -4.72 -17.47
N TYR A 188 19.69 -4.25 -17.15
CA TYR A 188 18.66 -5.07 -16.51
C TYR A 188 18.19 -6.23 -17.39
N ASN A 189 17.93 -5.99 -18.68
CA ASN A 189 17.54 -7.04 -19.63
C ASN A 189 18.62 -8.13 -19.72
N GLU A 190 19.88 -7.75 -19.58
CA GLU A 190 20.98 -8.72 -19.53
C GLU A 190 21.00 -9.52 -18.23
N ILE A 191 20.78 -8.88 -17.08
CA ILE A 191 20.57 -9.57 -15.79
C ILE A 191 19.42 -10.57 -15.91
N GLU A 192 18.28 -10.17 -16.48
CA GLU A 192 17.12 -11.04 -16.70
C GLU A 192 17.48 -12.26 -17.56
N ARG A 193 18.20 -12.06 -18.67
CA ARG A 193 18.68 -13.17 -19.50
C ARG A 193 19.53 -14.16 -18.70
N ILE A 194 20.49 -13.65 -17.90
CA ILE A 194 21.38 -14.47 -17.07
C ILE A 194 20.56 -15.25 -16.02
N LEU A 195 19.59 -14.59 -15.36
CA LEU A 195 18.73 -15.25 -14.37
C LEU A 195 17.95 -16.41 -15.00
N VAL A 196 17.37 -16.20 -16.19
CA VAL A 196 16.62 -17.24 -16.91
C VAL A 196 17.53 -18.38 -17.36
N GLU A 197 18.73 -18.08 -17.86
CA GLU A 197 19.68 -19.09 -18.33
C GLU A 197 20.26 -19.92 -17.17
N ALA A 198 20.72 -19.27 -16.10
CA ALA A 198 21.33 -19.92 -14.94
C ALA A 198 20.35 -20.80 -14.13
N THR A 199 19.05 -20.53 -14.26
CA THR A 199 17.96 -21.31 -13.66
C THR A 199 17.27 -22.24 -14.65
N GLY A 200 17.60 -22.15 -15.95
CA GLY A 200 17.01 -22.99 -17.01
C GLY A 200 17.21 -24.48 -16.77
N SER A 201 18.34 -24.87 -16.18
CA SER A 201 18.61 -26.27 -15.79
C SER A 201 17.79 -26.74 -14.57
N LEU A 202 17.19 -25.82 -13.81
CA LEU A 202 16.37 -26.10 -12.62
C LEU A 202 14.87 -26.11 -12.92
N LYS A 203 14.43 -25.55 -14.06
CA LYS A 203 13.02 -25.52 -14.50
C LYS A 203 12.33 -26.89 -14.54
N PRO A 204 12.92 -27.95 -15.11
CA PRO A 204 12.25 -29.25 -15.21
C PRO A 204 11.98 -29.90 -13.84
N PHE A 205 12.84 -29.62 -12.86
CA PHE A 205 12.71 -30.15 -11.50
C PHE A 205 11.57 -29.47 -10.73
N ILE A 206 11.26 -28.22 -11.07
CA ILE A 206 10.21 -27.42 -10.43
C ILE A 206 8.84 -27.69 -11.06
N GLU A 207 8.76 -27.81 -12.39
CA GLU A 207 7.54 -28.23 -13.08
C GLU A 207 7.07 -29.63 -12.60
N ALA A 208 7.99 -30.48 -12.17
CA ALA A 208 7.70 -31.78 -11.57
C ALA A 208 7.24 -31.72 -10.09
N LEU A 209 7.64 -30.68 -9.34
CA LEU A 209 7.30 -30.49 -7.92
C LEU A 209 5.99 -29.70 -7.74
N GLU A 210 5.60 -28.88 -8.71
CA GLU A 210 4.36 -28.10 -8.69
C GLU A 210 3.22 -28.89 -9.34
N TRP A 211 2.26 -29.35 -8.52
CA TRP A 211 1.07 -30.12 -8.93
C TRP A 211 0.01 -29.26 -9.67
N SER A 212 0.43 -28.21 -10.39
CA SER A 212 -0.47 -27.32 -11.14
C SER A 212 0.13 -26.89 -12.48
N PRO A 213 -0.37 -27.41 -13.62
CA PRO A 213 0.16 -27.12 -14.97
C PRO A 213 -0.19 -25.71 -15.48
N LYS A 214 -0.52 -24.75 -14.60
CA LYS A 214 -0.99 -23.40 -14.96
C LYS A 214 -0.01 -22.25 -14.66
N TYR A 215 1.15 -22.51 -14.05
CA TYR A 215 2.15 -21.47 -13.77
C TYR A 215 3.07 -21.21 -14.97
N LYS A 216 2.55 -20.44 -15.94
CA LYS A 216 3.38 -19.85 -17.00
C LYS A 216 4.19 -18.68 -16.42
N ARG A 217 5.52 -18.81 -16.51
CA ARG A 217 6.61 -17.86 -16.13
C ARG A 217 6.87 -17.72 -14.62
N THR A 218 8.06 -18.16 -14.22
CA THR A 218 8.65 -17.92 -12.90
C THR A 218 9.17 -16.47 -12.83
N SER A 219 8.80 -15.73 -11.80
CA SER A 219 9.24 -14.35 -11.57
C SER A 219 10.75 -14.18 -11.49
N ASN A 220 11.29 -13.06 -11.98
CA ASN A 220 12.74 -12.78 -11.88
C ASN A 220 13.22 -12.75 -10.43
N THR A 221 12.37 -12.32 -9.49
CA THR A 221 12.66 -12.36 -8.05
C THR A 221 12.80 -13.79 -7.55
N ARG A 222 11.91 -14.69 -8.01
CA ARG A 222 11.92 -16.11 -7.66
C ARG A 222 13.10 -16.82 -8.31
N LEU A 223 13.50 -16.43 -9.53
CA LEU A 223 14.73 -16.91 -10.16
C LEU A 223 15.98 -16.52 -9.36
N ALA A 224 16.07 -15.26 -8.93
CA ALA A 224 17.15 -14.79 -8.06
C ALA A 224 17.15 -15.52 -6.71
N GLU A 225 15.98 -15.75 -6.12
CA GLU A 225 15.83 -16.51 -4.88
C GLU A 225 16.30 -17.96 -5.03
N MET A 226 16.01 -18.61 -6.16
CA MET A 226 16.48 -19.95 -6.46
C MET A 226 18.00 -20.04 -6.53
N LEU A 227 18.65 -19.06 -7.19
CA LEU A 227 20.11 -19.01 -7.23
C LEU A 227 20.70 -18.81 -5.83
N TRP A 228 20.06 -18.01 -4.99
CA TRP A 228 20.48 -17.80 -3.61
C TRP A 228 20.30 -19.06 -2.74
N ARG A 229 19.12 -19.68 -2.77
CA ARG A 229 18.85 -20.94 -2.05
C ARG A 229 19.77 -22.07 -2.53
N GLY A 230 20.08 -22.10 -3.82
CA GLY A 230 21.06 -22.99 -4.42
C GLY A 230 22.52 -22.63 -4.12
N ARG A 231 22.78 -21.61 -3.29
CA ARG A 231 24.10 -21.07 -2.93
C ARG A 231 24.97 -20.67 -4.12
N LYS A 232 24.37 -20.40 -5.28
CA LYS A 232 25.06 -19.90 -6.48
C LYS A 232 25.37 -18.42 -6.39
N ILE A 233 24.58 -17.67 -5.62
CA ILE A 233 24.81 -16.24 -5.34
C ILE A 233 24.76 -15.98 -3.83
N LYS A 234 25.48 -14.93 -3.39
CA LYS A 234 25.49 -14.47 -2.00
C LYS A 234 24.18 -13.72 -1.67
N HIS A 235 23.83 -13.67 -0.39
CA HIS A 235 22.64 -12.94 0.09
C HIS A 235 22.64 -11.46 -0.29
N HIS A 236 23.81 -10.80 -0.24
CA HIS A 236 23.98 -9.41 -0.66
C HIS A 236 23.54 -9.19 -2.12
N LEU A 237 24.06 -10.01 -3.04
CA LEU A 237 23.72 -9.95 -4.46
C LEU A 237 22.22 -10.23 -4.70
N PHE A 238 21.63 -11.16 -3.96
CA PHE A 238 20.18 -11.40 -4.01
C PHE A 238 19.36 -10.17 -3.61
N ALA A 239 19.74 -9.48 -2.54
CA ALA A 239 19.06 -8.26 -2.10
C ALA A 239 19.16 -7.16 -3.18
N GLN A 240 20.34 -6.94 -3.76
CA GLN A 240 20.53 -5.96 -4.82
C GLN A 240 19.75 -6.30 -6.10
N LEU A 241 19.69 -7.57 -6.49
CA LEU A 241 18.87 -8.02 -7.62
C LEU A 241 17.39 -7.76 -7.37
N LYS A 242 16.90 -8.04 -6.16
CA LYS A 242 15.52 -7.76 -5.77
C LYS A 242 15.21 -6.26 -5.88
N ASP A 243 16.11 -5.39 -5.44
CA ASP A 243 15.95 -3.94 -5.54
C ASP A 243 15.87 -3.49 -7.00
N LEU A 244 16.76 -3.97 -7.87
CA LEU A 244 16.75 -3.63 -9.30
C LEU A 244 15.49 -4.12 -10.03
N ILE A 245 15.03 -5.34 -9.73
CA ILE A 245 13.78 -5.89 -10.27
C ILE A 245 12.59 -5.02 -9.84
N THR A 246 12.57 -4.62 -8.57
CA THR A 246 11.51 -3.79 -8.00
C THR A 246 11.52 -2.38 -8.60
N LEU A 247 12.69 -1.79 -8.78
CA LEU A 247 12.87 -0.47 -9.39
C LEU A 247 12.45 -0.47 -10.88
N ARG A 248 12.90 -1.45 -11.67
CA ARG A 248 12.49 -1.60 -13.08
C ARG A 248 10.97 -1.69 -13.20
N ASN A 249 10.33 -2.45 -12.31
CA ASN A 249 8.88 -2.60 -12.31
C ASN A 249 8.16 -1.30 -11.95
N ALA A 250 8.66 -0.55 -10.98
CA ALA A 250 8.12 0.76 -10.62
C ALA A 250 8.19 1.76 -11.79
N ILE A 251 9.35 1.86 -12.44
CA ILE A 251 9.62 2.82 -13.52
C ILE A 251 8.81 2.53 -14.78
N ILE A 252 8.67 1.26 -15.17
CA ILE A 252 8.00 0.90 -16.42
C ILE A 252 6.46 0.95 -16.30
N HIS A 253 5.92 0.73 -15.10
CA HIS A 253 4.48 0.46 -14.95
C HIS A 253 3.70 1.45 -14.07
N GLY A 254 4.33 2.50 -13.53
CA GLY A 254 3.59 3.51 -12.77
C GLY A 254 4.35 4.73 -12.24
N ALA A 255 5.68 4.75 -12.29
CA ALA A 255 6.49 5.88 -11.86
C ALA A 255 7.06 6.66 -13.07
N GLU A 256 7.71 7.81 -12.82
CA GLU A 256 8.32 8.56 -13.92
C GLU A 256 9.51 7.76 -14.49
N PRO A 257 9.70 7.74 -15.83
CA PRO A 257 10.74 6.94 -16.50
C PRO A 257 12.12 7.60 -16.35
N VAL A 258 12.57 7.79 -15.11
CA VAL A 258 13.83 8.46 -14.76
C VAL A 258 14.61 7.59 -13.79
N VAL A 259 15.93 7.53 -13.98
CA VAL A 259 16.87 6.82 -13.09
C VAL A 259 18.05 7.72 -12.81
N SER A 260 18.62 7.64 -11.61
CA SER A 260 19.87 8.32 -11.30
C SER A 260 21.09 7.62 -11.91
N ARG A 261 22.18 8.37 -12.12
CA ARG A 261 23.49 7.83 -12.52
C ARG A 261 24.00 6.80 -11.53
N GLU A 262 23.80 7.03 -10.24
CA GLU A 262 24.15 6.08 -9.18
C GLU A 262 23.47 4.73 -9.42
N MET A 263 22.19 4.72 -9.80
CA MET A 263 21.46 3.49 -10.08
C MET A 263 21.91 2.80 -11.37
N VAL A 264 22.32 3.57 -12.39
CA VAL A 264 22.93 3.00 -13.60
C VAL A 264 24.24 2.28 -13.23
N ASP A 265 25.13 2.95 -12.49
CA ASP A 265 26.41 2.38 -12.06
C ASP A 265 26.23 1.16 -11.15
N LYS A 266 25.29 1.24 -10.20
CA LYS A 266 24.91 0.12 -9.33
C LYS A 266 24.38 -1.06 -10.13
N SER A 267 23.55 -0.83 -11.15
CA SER A 267 23.05 -1.91 -12.01
C SER A 267 24.18 -2.62 -12.78
N GLN A 268 25.18 -1.87 -13.24
CA GLN A 268 26.35 -2.43 -13.92
C GLN A 268 27.24 -3.23 -12.96
N ALA A 269 27.47 -2.72 -11.75
CA ALA A 269 28.21 -3.43 -10.72
C ALA A 269 27.54 -4.77 -10.35
N VAL A 270 26.21 -4.77 -10.19
CA VAL A 270 25.43 -5.98 -9.93
C VAL A 270 25.51 -6.98 -11.08
N LEU A 271 25.47 -6.52 -12.33
CA LEU A 271 25.64 -7.39 -13.50
C LEU A 271 27.03 -8.05 -13.50
N LEU A 272 28.08 -7.31 -13.18
CA LEU A 272 29.44 -7.84 -13.07
C LEU A 272 29.56 -8.88 -11.95
N GLU A 273 29.04 -8.57 -10.75
CA GLU A 273 29.05 -9.51 -9.61
C GLU A 273 28.23 -10.77 -9.92
N LEU A 274 27.11 -10.65 -10.63
CA LEU A 274 26.30 -11.79 -11.06
C LEU A 274 27.04 -12.68 -12.08
N ARG A 275 27.73 -12.09 -13.06
CA ARG A 275 28.54 -12.83 -14.02
C ARG A 275 29.70 -13.55 -13.32
N GLU A 276 30.37 -12.88 -12.39
CA GLU A 276 31.47 -13.46 -11.61
C GLU A 276 30.98 -14.65 -10.77
N ALA A 277 29.87 -14.48 -10.04
CA ALA A 277 29.29 -15.54 -9.21
C ALA A 277 28.88 -16.79 -10.01
N LEU A 278 28.45 -16.59 -11.26
CA LEU A 278 27.98 -17.65 -12.17
C LEU A 278 29.05 -18.12 -13.17
N GLN A 279 30.26 -17.57 -13.11
CA GLN A 279 31.37 -17.88 -14.03
C GLN A 279 31.03 -17.66 -15.52
N ILE A 280 30.23 -16.64 -15.81
CA ILE A 280 29.81 -16.31 -17.19
C ILE A 280 30.87 -15.37 -17.81
N PRO A 281 31.41 -15.67 -19.00
CA PRO A 281 32.41 -14.83 -19.64
C PRO A 281 31.89 -13.41 -19.92
N THR A 282 32.69 -12.40 -19.60
CA THR A 282 32.46 -11.03 -20.09
C THR A 282 32.83 -10.98 -21.57
N PHE A 283 31.82 -10.90 -22.45
CA PHE A 283 32.09 -10.53 -23.84
C PHE A 283 32.58 -9.08 -23.85
N SER A 284 33.87 -8.86 -24.06
CA SER A 284 34.36 -7.54 -24.49
C SER A 284 33.79 -7.26 -25.87
N GLU A 285 33.16 -6.11 -26.07
CA GLU A 285 32.96 -5.51 -27.39
C GLU A 285 34.31 -5.51 -28.12
N ASN A 286 34.53 -6.50 -28.98
CA ASN A 286 35.53 -6.57 -30.06
C ASN A 286 35.36 -7.92 -30.75
N ALA A 287 34.20 -8.11 -31.38
CA ALA A 287 34.03 -9.13 -32.41
C ALA A 287 33.00 -8.60 -33.41
N GLU A 288 33.49 -7.80 -34.36
CA GLU A 288 32.83 -7.62 -35.63
C GLU A 288 32.47 -9.00 -36.19
N THR A 289 31.19 -9.26 -36.43
CA THR A 289 30.77 -10.17 -37.50
C THR A 289 29.39 -9.78 -38.02
N PRO A 290 29.14 -10.00 -39.33
CA PRO A 290 28.26 -9.17 -40.12
C PRO A 290 26.79 -9.60 -40.03
N TYR A 291 25.93 -8.61 -40.26
CA TYR A 291 24.52 -8.80 -40.58
C TYR A 291 24.35 -9.85 -41.70
N TYR A 292 23.55 -10.88 -41.43
CA TYR A 292 22.78 -11.54 -42.47
C TYR A 292 21.29 -11.35 -42.14
N LEU A 293 20.60 -10.89 -43.19
CA LEU A 293 19.19 -10.57 -43.33
C LEU A 293 18.24 -11.67 -42.82
#